data_AF-A0A5T2FYH8-F1
#
_entry.id   AF-A0A5T2FYH8-F1
#
_cell.length_a   1.000
_cell.length_b   1.000
_cell.length_c   1.000
_cell.angle_alpha   90.00
_cell.angle_beta   90.00
_cell.angle_gamma   90.00
#
_symmetry.space_group_name_H-M   'P 1'
#
loop_
_entity.id
_entity.type
_entity.pdbx_description
1 polymer ?
#
loop_
_entity_poly.entity_id
_entity_poly.type
_entity_poly.pdbx_seq_one_letter_code
_entity_poly.pdbx_strand_id
1 'polypeptide(L)'
;SLDESKRFLWINLTLSCEICNQNKTNLDPNLNNIQDPYSGNPESVIIFCGSLVLGSGIKGLSTLAILDLNRKQLIEKRQEKLEKILLIFNQICSEALPQAARQAIYNDMIKNETSADQEYSSMVKSTIRHVSYIIPGDIKQK
;
A
#
# COMPACT_ATOMS: atom_id res chain seq x y z
N SER A 1 0.68 -11.01 -21.82
CA SER A 1 1.27 -12.11 -22.59
C SER A 1 1.70 -11.58 -23.94
N LEU A 2 2.93 -11.91 -24.39
CA LEU A 2 3.37 -11.71 -25.78
C LEU A 2 2.76 -12.75 -26.73
N ASP A 3 2.26 -13.85 -26.18
CA ASP A 3 1.51 -14.87 -26.91
C ASP A 3 0.03 -14.43 -27.03
N GLU A 4 -0.36 -14.09 -28.26
CA GLU A 4 -1.69 -13.58 -28.61
C GLU A 4 -2.80 -14.60 -28.31
N SER A 5 -2.51 -15.91 -28.40
CA SER A 5 -3.48 -16.97 -28.11
C SER A 5 -3.96 -16.94 -26.66
N LYS A 6 -3.16 -16.35 -25.76
CA LYS A 6 -3.47 -16.23 -24.33
C LYS A 6 -4.21 -14.95 -23.97
N ARG A 7 -4.38 -14.00 -24.90
CA ARG A 7 -4.88 -12.64 -24.61
C ARG A 7 -6.23 -12.63 -23.89
N PHE A 8 -7.13 -13.55 -24.25
CA PHE A 8 -8.48 -13.64 -23.70
C PHE A 8 -8.67 -14.83 -22.73
N LEU A 9 -7.59 -15.54 -22.39
CA LEU A 9 -7.67 -16.62 -21.42
C LEU A 9 -7.77 -16.06 -20.01
N TRP A 10 -8.70 -16.59 -19.23
CA TRP A 10 -8.91 -16.18 -17.84
C TRP A 10 -7.63 -16.26 -16.99
N ILE A 11 -6.83 -17.30 -17.20
CA ILE A 11 -5.55 -17.49 -16.49
C ILE A 11 -4.49 -16.41 -16.79
N ASN A 12 -4.69 -15.62 -17.85
CA ASN A 12 -3.80 -14.53 -18.26
C ASN A 12 -4.43 -13.14 -17.99
N LEU A 13 -5.62 -13.08 -17.36
CA LEU A 13 -6.24 -11.83 -16.94
C LEU A 13 -5.61 -11.35 -15.63
N THR A 14 -5.01 -10.17 -15.65
CA THR A 14 -4.40 -9.53 -14.47
C THR A 14 -4.98 -8.12 -14.28
N LEU A 15 -5.30 -7.78 -13.04
CA LEU A 15 -5.72 -6.42 -12.70
C LEU A 15 -4.46 -5.55 -12.60
N SER A 16 -4.33 -4.58 -13.50
CA SER A 16 -3.25 -3.62 -13.49
C SER A 16 -3.74 -2.30 -14.05
N CYS A 17 -3.20 -1.18 -13.55
CA CYS A 17 -3.45 0.09 -14.21
C CYS A 17 -2.70 0.14 -15.55
N GLU A 18 -3.19 0.96 -16.47
CA GLU A 18 -2.65 1.09 -17.83
C GLU A 18 -1.14 1.38 -17.83
N ILE A 19 -0.69 2.35 -17.02
CA ILE A 19 0.72 2.76 -16.94
C ILE A 19 1.60 1.59 -16.45
N CYS A 20 1.21 0.91 -15.37
CA CYS A 20 1.98 -0.24 -14.87
C CYS A 20 2.02 -1.36 -15.90
N ASN A 21 0.91 -1.64 -16.60
CA ASN A 21 0.85 -2.69 -17.60
C ASN A 21 1.69 -2.36 -18.84
N GLN A 22 1.67 -1.10 -19.30
CA GLN A 22 2.50 -0.62 -20.41
C GLN A 22 3.98 -0.66 -20.04
N ASN A 23 4.36 -0.15 -18.86
CA ASN A 23 5.75 -0.19 -18.42
C ASN A 23 6.27 -1.64 -18.27
N LYS A 24 5.47 -2.54 -17.68
CA LYS A 24 5.80 -3.98 -17.66
C LYS A 24 6.02 -4.50 -19.08
N THR A 25 5.10 -4.22 -20.01
CA THR A 25 5.20 -4.73 -21.38
C THR A 25 6.43 -4.18 -22.11
N ASN A 26 6.78 -2.91 -21.89
CA ASN A 26 7.88 -2.24 -22.57
C ASN A 26 9.26 -2.60 -21.97
N LEU A 27 9.33 -2.86 -20.66
CA LEU A 27 10.60 -2.96 -19.93
C LEU A 27 10.86 -4.35 -19.32
N ASP A 28 9.81 -5.14 -19.04
CA ASP A 28 9.93 -6.49 -18.47
C ASP A 28 8.77 -7.41 -18.91
N PRO A 29 8.59 -7.65 -20.23
CA PRO A 29 7.41 -8.32 -20.78
C PRO A 29 7.23 -9.76 -20.29
N ASN A 30 8.30 -10.38 -19.80
CA ASN A 30 8.35 -11.76 -19.32
C ASN A 30 8.34 -11.88 -17.79
N LEU A 31 8.12 -10.78 -17.04
CA LEU A 31 8.07 -10.76 -15.57
C LEU A 31 9.35 -11.28 -14.88
N ASN A 32 10.51 -11.11 -15.51
CA ASN A 32 11.76 -11.65 -14.99
C ASN A 32 12.27 -10.82 -13.79
N ASN A 33 12.03 -9.52 -13.80
CA ASN A 33 12.66 -8.56 -12.89
C ASN A 33 11.69 -8.01 -11.84
N ILE A 34 10.43 -7.77 -12.19
CA ILE A 34 9.44 -7.21 -11.26
C ILE A 34 8.76 -8.28 -10.40
N GLN A 35 8.31 -7.89 -9.21
CA GLN A 35 7.53 -8.73 -8.32
C GLN A 35 6.10 -8.84 -8.85
N ASP A 36 5.73 -10.04 -9.29
CA ASP A 36 4.37 -10.38 -9.66
C ASP A 36 3.52 -10.55 -8.36
N PRO A 37 2.42 -9.79 -8.19
CA PRO A 37 1.55 -9.93 -7.02
C PRO A 37 0.77 -11.26 -6.98
N TYR A 38 0.71 -12.01 -8.09
CA TYR A 38 0.01 -13.30 -8.16
C TYR A 38 0.90 -14.49 -7.84
N SER A 39 2.23 -14.35 -7.97
CA SER A 39 3.19 -15.45 -7.76
C SER A 39 4.13 -15.20 -6.57
N GLY A 40 4.00 -14.09 -5.84
CA GLY A 40 4.77 -13.81 -4.63
C GLY A 40 4.14 -12.68 -3.80
N ASN A 41 4.78 -12.32 -2.69
CA ASN A 41 4.28 -11.32 -1.76
C ASN A 41 4.92 -9.94 -2.01
N PRO A 42 4.20 -8.93 -2.53
CA PRO A 42 4.76 -7.59 -2.71
C PRO A 42 5.26 -6.94 -1.41
N GLU A 43 4.64 -7.21 -0.26
CA GLU A 43 5.02 -6.62 1.03
C GLU A 43 6.41 -7.08 1.52
N SER A 44 7.01 -8.11 0.91
CA SER A 44 8.38 -8.55 1.25
C SER A 44 9.47 -7.74 0.55
N VAL A 45 9.13 -7.06 -0.55
CA VAL A 45 10.10 -6.31 -1.39
C VAL A 45 9.71 -4.86 -1.63
N ILE A 46 8.48 -4.46 -1.29
CA ILE A 46 7.97 -3.09 -1.38
C ILE A 46 7.72 -2.57 0.03
N ILE A 47 8.40 -1.47 0.37
CA ILE A 47 8.31 -0.81 1.67
C ILE A 47 7.70 0.58 1.46
N PHE A 48 6.78 0.97 2.33
CA PHE A 48 6.19 2.32 2.32
C PHE A 48 6.83 3.18 3.40
N CYS A 49 7.33 4.35 2.98
CA CYS A 49 7.79 5.44 3.83
C CYS A 49 6.88 6.64 3.62
N GLY A 50 5.76 6.67 4.34
CA GLY A 50 4.67 7.61 4.06
C GLY A 50 4.13 7.39 2.64
N SER A 51 4.01 8.46 1.85
CA SER A 51 3.53 8.43 0.47
C SER A 51 4.57 7.93 -0.55
N LEU A 52 5.81 7.70 -0.12
CA LEU A 52 6.88 7.17 -0.96
C LEU A 52 7.00 5.65 -0.82
N VAL A 53 7.36 5.01 -1.93
CA VAL A 53 7.73 3.60 -1.99
C VAL A 53 9.23 3.44 -2.08
N LEU A 54 9.77 2.48 -1.34
CA LEU A 54 11.14 1.99 -1.43
C LEU A 54 11.12 0.53 -1.87
N GLY A 55 12.04 0.17 -2.75
CA GLY A 55 12.30 -1.22 -3.12
C GLY A 55 13.36 -1.84 -2.21
N SER A 56 13.08 -3.01 -1.66
CA SER A 56 14.04 -3.83 -0.93
C SER A 56 14.66 -4.90 -1.84
N GLY A 57 15.99 -4.96 -1.85
CA GLY A 57 16.74 -5.86 -2.73
C GLY A 57 16.54 -5.56 -4.23
N ILE A 58 17.17 -6.37 -5.08
CA ILE A 58 17.16 -6.16 -6.54
C ILE A 58 15.72 -6.20 -7.09
N LYS A 59 14.94 -7.22 -6.70
CA LYS A 59 13.56 -7.40 -7.16
C LYS A 59 12.67 -6.20 -6.80
N GLY A 60 12.77 -5.68 -5.58
CA GLY A 60 12.02 -4.50 -5.13
C GLY A 60 12.44 -3.23 -5.87
N LEU A 61 13.75 -3.00 -6.03
CA LEU A 61 14.29 -1.85 -6.77
C LEU A 61 13.85 -1.88 -8.24
N SER A 62 13.94 -3.04 -8.89
CA SER A 62 13.45 -3.23 -10.26
C SER A 62 11.94 -3.01 -10.35
N THR A 63 11.15 -3.52 -9.41
CA THR A 63 9.69 -3.31 -9.37
C THR A 63 9.34 -1.83 -9.27
N LEU A 64 9.99 -1.10 -8.34
CA LEU A 64 9.80 0.33 -8.16
C LEU A 64 10.13 1.12 -9.43
N ALA A 65 11.29 0.84 -10.03
CA ALA A 65 11.80 1.57 -11.20
C ALA A 65 11.00 1.26 -12.47
N ILE A 66 10.75 -0.02 -12.75
CA ILE A 66 10.04 -0.45 -13.97
C ILE A 66 8.57 -0.02 -13.89
N LEU A 67 7.86 -0.32 -12.81
CA LEU A 67 6.44 0.04 -12.70
C LEU A 67 6.20 1.51 -12.37
N ASP A 68 7.27 2.28 -12.16
CA ASP A 68 7.25 3.70 -11.81
C ASP A 68 6.29 3.96 -10.62
N LEU A 69 6.52 3.22 -9.52
CA LEU A 69 5.64 3.25 -8.34
C LEU A 69 5.73 4.55 -7.55
N ASN A 70 6.68 5.43 -7.89
CA ASN A 70 6.83 6.78 -7.34
C ASN A 70 6.53 7.88 -8.38
N ARG A 71 5.79 7.57 -9.45
CA ARG A 71 5.25 8.63 -10.32
C ARG A 71 4.39 9.60 -9.54
N LYS A 72 4.42 10.87 -9.96
CA LYS A 72 3.77 12.00 -9.28
C LYS A 72 2.33 11.71 -8.85
N GLN A 73 1.51 11.16 -9.75
CA GLN A 73 0.09 10.90 -9.49
C GLN A 73 -0.13 9.85 -8.38
N LEU A 74 0.76 8.85 -8.27
CA LEU A 74 0.66 7.85 -7.19
C LEU A 74 1.10 8.43 -5.85
N ILE A 75 2.16 9.25 -5.85
CA ILE A 75 2.60 9.94 -4.64
C ILE A 75 1.48 10.85 -4.13
N GLU A 76 0.85 11.65 -5.00
CA GLU A 76 -0.25 12.54 -4.63
C GLU A 76 -1.44 11.78 -4.03
N LYS A 77 -1.91 10.70 -4.68
CA LYS A 77 -3.01 9.89 -4.12
C LYS A 77 -2.66 9.24 -2.78
N ARG A 78 -1.43 8.74 -2.65
CA ARG A 78 -0.94 8.17 -1.37
C ARG A 78 -0.81 9.25 -0.31
N GLN A 79 -0.40 10.46 -0.68
CA GLN A 79 -0.30 11.61 0.22
C GLN A 79 -1.68 12.00 0.75
N GLU A 80 -2.69 12.13 -0.12
CA GLU A 80 -4.07 12.41 0.30
C GLU A 80 -4.61 11.34 1.26
N LYS A 81 -4.33 10.06 0.99
CA LYS A 81 -4.72 8.97 1.90
C LYS A 81 -3.98 9.07 3.23
N LEU A 82 -2.67 9.33 3.19
CA LEU A 82 -1.84 9.47 4.39
C LEU A 82 -2.33 10.62 5.28
N GLU A 83 -2.65 11.78 4.70
CA GLU A 83 -3.18 12.93 5.43
C GLU A 83 -4.49 12.59 6.16
N LYS A 84 -5.41 11.87 5.51
CA LYS A 84 -6.64 11.37 6.16
C LYS A 84 -6.33 10.48 7.35
N ILE A 85 -5.38 9.54 7.21
CA ILE A 85 -4.97 8.65 8.30
C ILE A 85 -4.34 9.46 9.44
N LEU A 86 -3.51 10.46 9.15
CA LEU A 86 -2.90 11.32 10.17
C LEU A 86 -3.93 12.17 10.92
N LEU A 87 -5.01 12.60 10.27
CA LEU A 87 -6.13 13.28 10.94
C LEU A 87 -6.84 12.36 11.93
N ILE A 88 -7.07 11.09 11.56
CA ILE A 88 -7.63 10.08 12.47
C ILE A 88 -6.69 9.87 13.67
N PHE A 89 -5.38 9.79 13.42
CA PHE A 89 -4.37 9.71 14.48
C PHE A 89 -4.43 10.87 15.47
N ASN A 90 -4.56 12.10 14.97
CA ASN A 90 -4.69 13.27 15.84
C ASN A 90 -5.92 13.19 16.75
N GLN A 91 -7.04 12.66 16.27
CA GLN A 91 -8.22 12.43 17.10
C GLN A 91 -7.97 11.35 18.15
N ILE A 92 -7.34 10.23 17.77
CA ILE A 92 -6.98 9.15 18.68
C ILE A 92 -6.03 9.62 19.79
N CYS A 93 -5.14 10.57 19.51
CA CYS A 93 -4.18 11.09 20.49
C CYS A 93 -4.70 12.30 21.29
N SER A 94 -5.83 12.89 20.92
CA SER A 94 -6.37 14.08 21.58
C SER A 94 -7.10 13.73 22.88
N GLU A 95 -6.66 14.29 24.01
CA GLU A 95 -7.34 14.16 25.31
C GLU A 95 -8.68 14.91 25.38
N ALA A 96 -9.00 15.75 24.38
CA ALA A 96 -10.30 16.39 24.30
C ALA A 96 -11.46 15.41 24.02
N LEU A 97 -11.15 14.21 23.50
CA LEU A 97 -12.13 13.15 23.28
C LEU A 97 -12.16 12.17 24.46
N PRO A 98 -13.36 11.71 24.89
CA PRO A 98 -13.46 10.63 25.88
C PRO A 98 -12.70 9.38 25.44
N GLN A 99 -12.09 8.68 26.40
CA GLN A 99 -11.31 7.47 26.15
C GLN A 99 -12.06 6.43 25.31
N ALA A 100 -13.34 6.16 25.63
CA ALA A 100 -14.17 5.21 24.91
C ALA A 100 -14.36 5.58 23.42
N ALA A 101 -14.49 6.88 23.11
CA ALA A 101 -14.58 7.35 21.73
C ALA A 101 -13.25 7.14 20.98
N ARG A 102 -12.13 7.45 21.63
CA ARG A 102 -10.78 7.25 21.06
C ARG A 102 -10.50 5.77 20.78
N GLN A 103 -10.89 4.87 21.69
CA GLN A 103 -10.81 3.41 21.49
C GLN A 103 -11.69 2.95 20.32
N ALA A 104 -12.91 3.46 20.22
CA ALA A 104 -13.81 3.15 19.10
C ALA A 104 -13.20 3.57 17.75
N ILE A 105 -12.67 4.80 17.66
CA ILE A 105 -12.01 5.33 16.46
C ILE A 105 -10.77 4.49 16.10
N TYR A 106 -9.94 4.13 17.08
CA TYR A 106 -8.77 3.29 16.85
C TYR A 106 -9.18 1.91 16.30
N ASN A 107 -10.17 1.26 16.92
CA ASN A 107 -10.66 -0.04 16.47
C ASN A 107 -11.26 0.02 15.05
N ASP A 108 -12.00 1.09 14.75
CA ASP A 108 -12.55 1.32 13.41
C ASP A 108 -11.45 1.50 12.36
N MET A 109 -10.43 2.32 12.67
CA MET A 109 -9.26 2.52 11.80
C MET A 109 -8.53 1.20 11.54
N ILE A 110 -8.23 0.40 12.57
CA ILE A 110 -7.58 -0.90 12.38
C ILE A 110 -8.42 -1.81 11.49
N LYS A 111 -9.73 -1.88 11.73
CA LYS A 111 -10.63 -2.77 10.98
C LYS A 111 -10.81 -2.33 9.53
N ASN A 112 -11.08 -1.05 9.30
CA ASN A 112 -11.55 -0.56 8.01
C ASN A 112 -10.47 0.06 7.14
N GLU A 113 -9.34 0.51 7.70
CA GLU A 113 -8.27 1.16 6.92
C GLU A 113 -7.10 0.22 6.61
N THR A 114 -6.99 -0.90 7.33
CA THR A 114 -5.90 -1.89 7.14
C THR A 114 -6.33 -3.17 6.43
N SER A 115 -7.61 -3.30 6.10
CA SER A 115 -8.13 -4.48 5.41
C SER A 115 -7.55 -4.61 3.99
N ALA A 116 -7.34 -5.85 3.54
CA ALA A 116 -6.63 -6.14 2.28
C ALA A 116 -7.38 -5.68 1.02
N ASP A 117 -8.68 -5.44 1.12
CA ASP A 117 -9.54 -4.90 0.07
C ASP A 117 -9.50 -3.38 -0.06
N GLN A 118 -8.77 -2.69 0.83
CA GLN A 118 -8.66 -1.23 0.82
C GLN A 118 -7.47 -0.73 0.02
N GLU A 119 -7.69 0.37 -0.71
CA GLU A 119 -6.64 1.05 -1.46
C GLU A 119 -5.56 1.56 -0.49
N TYR A 120 -4.30 1.26 -0.82
CA TYR A 120 -3.11 1.59 -0.02
C TYR A 120 -3.05 0.95 1.37
N SER A 121 -3.78 -0.14 1.64
CA SER A 121 -3.79 -0.81 2.95
C SER A 121 -2.38 -1.16 3.47
N SER A 122 -1.46 -1.62 2.60
CA SER A 122 -0.06 -1.88 3.00
C SER A 122 0.69 -0.61 3.45
N MET A 123 0.42 0.53 2.82
CA MET A 123 0.95 1.84 3.25
C MET A 123 0.38 2.22 4.61
N VAL A 124 -0.93 2.09 4.79
CA VAL A 124 -1.61 2.40 6.06
C VAL A 124 -1.06 1.54 7.19
N LYS A 125 -0.92 0.22 6.99
CA LYS A 125 -0.28 -0.69 7.96
C LYS A 125 1.13 -0.23 8.34
N SER A 126 1.94 0.17 7.35
CA SER A 126 3.29 0.69 7.58
C SER A 126 3.28 1.96 8.42
N THR A 127 2.41 2.92 8.08
CA THR A 127 2.23 4.17 8.83
C THR A 127 1.82 3.90 10.27
N ILE A 128 0.79 3.06 10.50
CA ILE A 128 0.31 2.73 11.85
C ILE A 128 1.42 2.09 12.67
N ARG A 129 2.18 1.15 12.08
CA ARG A 129 3.33 0.53 12.75
C ARG A 129 4.35 1.59 13.15
N HIS A 130 4.67 2.52 12.26
CA HIS A 130 5.67 3.57 12.48
C HIS A 130 5.25 4.52 13.62
N VAL A 131 3.99 4.93 13.69
CA VAL A 131 3.51 5.87 14.72
C VAL A 131 2.94 5.18 15.96
N SER A 132 2.94 3.85 16.01
CA SER A 132 2.30 3.07 17.07
C SER A 132 2.80 3.44 18.47
N TYR A 133 4.07 3.82 18.61
CA TYR A 133 4.66 4.21 19.90
C TYR A 133 4.05 5.49 20.50
N ILE A 134 3.42 6.34 19.67
CA ILE A 134 2.80 7.60 20.10
C ILE A 134 1.38 7.34 20.65
N ILE A 135 0.70 6.30 20.19
CA ILE A 135 -0.66 5.97 20.63
C ILE A 135 -0.63 5.51 22.10
N PRO A 136 -1.40 6.15 23.00
CA PRO A 136 -1.46 5.75 24.40
C PRO A 136 -1.90 4.29 24.59
N GLY A 137 -1.28 3.61 25.55
CA GLY A 137 -1.46 2.16 25.74
C GLY A 137 -2.88 1.74 26.12
N ASP A 138 -3.61 2.62 26.82
CA ASP A 138 -5.02 2.47 27.21
C ASP A 138 -5.98 2.55 26.01
N ILE A 139 -5.56 3.15 24.89
CA ILE A 139 -6.34 3.22 23.66
C ILE A 139 -6.19 1.96 22.80
N LYS A 140 -5.05 1.27 22.91
CA LYS A 140 -4.77 0.03 22.17
C LYS A 140 -5.48 -1.20 22.75
N GLN A 141 -5.98 -1.12 23.97
CA GLN A 141 -6.60 -2.24 24.68
C GLN A 141 -8.08 -2.40 24.32
N LYS A 142 -8.55 -3.65 24.26
CA LYS A 142 -9.97 -3.99 24.32
C LYS A 142 -10.46 -3.94 25.76
#